data_AF-A0A3M7KWI6-F1
#
_entry.id   AF-A0A3M7KWI6-F1
#
_cell.length_a   1.000
_cell.length_b   1.000
_cell.length_c   1.000
_cell.angle_alpha   90.00
_cell.angle_beta   90.00
_cell.angle_gamma   90.00
#
_symmetry.space_group_name_H-M   'P 1'
#
loop_
_entity.id
_entity.type
_entity.pdbx_description
1 polymer ?
#
loop_
_entity_poly.entity_id
_entity_poly.type
_entity_poly.pdbx_seq_one_letter_code
_entity_poly.pdbx_strand_id
1 'polypeptide(L)'
;MAAAEDADSKCQSVRDLPADQDRCAYAETYCETDSLFDYTKAYYCHVYPTPWKQGLMITACVLLLLTLFRVMALAADEFFSVILSQISQDLGLPPRLAGVTLLALGNGAPDLSASVAAVKSGNVELALGALTGASMFVTCIVAGRVIRICGGVSARGAQIRDIAFFAAALVLIAIVVGSGRVNAGAVAALLLLYFTYVAVVALADISKRAGVAWTRLLDPRVICKSVHAQRIGAGDRATGKDKR
;
A
#
# COMPACT_ATOMS: atom_id res chain seq x y z
N MET A 1 26.40 -5.34 -20.71
CA MET A 1 24.94 -5.17 -20.58
C MET A 1 24.19 -6.08 -21.54
N ALA A 2 24.36 -5.96 -22.86
CA ALA A 2 23.67 -6.85 -23.83
C ALA A 2 23.85 -8.37 -23.59
N ALA A 3 25.06 -8.84 -23.26
CA ALA A 3 25.31 -10.27 -23.03
C ALA A 3 24.64 -10.85 -21.76
N ALA A 4 24.32 -10.01 -20.76
CA ALA A 4 23.63 -10.44 -19.54
C ALA A 4 22.11 -10.50 -19.74
N GLU A 5 21.55 -9.56 -20.53
CA GLU A 5 20.13 -9.60 -20.94
C GLU A 5 19.82 -10.81 -21.84
N ASP A 6 20.77 -11.22 -22.69
CA ASP A 6 20.65 -12.45 -23.52
C ASP A 6 20.69 -13.75 -22.69
N ALA A 7 21.34 -13.75 -21.52
CA ALA A 7 21.41 -14.92 -20.65
C ALA A 7 20.14 -15.08 -19.80
N ASP A 8 19.62 -13.98 -19.23
CA ASP A 8 18.40 -14.00 -18.40
C ASP A 8 17.16 -14.36 -19.24
N SER A 9 17.06 -13.84 -20.46
CA SER A 9 15.99 -14.20 -21.41
C SER A 9 16.03 -15.67 -21.83
N LYS A 10 17.23 -16.22 -22.10
CA LYS A 10 17.41 -17.66 -22.36
C LYS A 10 17.03 -18.50 -21.15
N CYS A 11 17.44 -18.10 -19.94
CA CYS A 11 17.07 -18.80 -18.73
C CYS A 11 15.54 -18.81 -18.49
N GLN A 12 14.84 -17.71 -18.78
CA GLN A 12 13.37 -17.65 -18.68
C GLN A 12 12.67 -18.65 -19.62
N SER A 13 13.21 -18.88 -20.82
CA SER A 13 12.66 -19.82 -21.80
C SER A 13 12.80 -21.30 -21.43
N VAL A 14 13.46 -21.64 -20.32
CA VAL A 14 13.59 -23.04 -19.86
C VAL A 14 12.23 -23.73 -19.62
N ARG A 15 11.18 -22.94 -19.34
CA ARG A 15 9.81 -23.44 -19.17
C ARG A 15 9.13 -23.81 -20.48
N ASP A 16 9.51 -23.15 -21.57
CA ASP A 16 8.90 -23.30 -22.89
C ASP A 16 9.50 -24.47 -23.69
N LEU A 17 10.62 -25.02 -23.21
CA LEU A 17 11.21 -26.24 -23.76
C LEU A 17 10.20 -27.40 -23.68
N PRO A 18 10.03 -28.18 -24.75
CA PRO A 18 9.13 -29.33 -24.74
C PRO A 18 9.60 -30.38 -23.71
N ALA A 19 8.65 -31.18 -23.21
CA ALA A 19 8.88 -32.09 -22.07
C ALA A 19 9.85 -33.25 -22.37
N ASP A 20 10.20 -33.45 -23.63
CA ASP A 20 11.16 -34.42 -24.17
C ASP A 20 12.61 -33.92 -24.13
N GLN A 21 12.85 -32.62 -23.98
CA GLN A 21 14.19 -32.02 -23.87
C GLN A 21 14.67 -31.94 -22.40
N ASP A 22 15.96 -32.18 -22.19
CA ASP A 22 16.59 -32.14 -20.86
C ASP A 22 16.70 -30.72 -20.30
N ARG A 23 15.63 -30.27 -19.63
CA ARG A 23 15.55 -28.95 -18.97
C ARG A 23 16.64 -28.73 -17.92
N CYS A 24 17.15 -29.80 -17.30
CA CYS A 24 18.26 -29.73 -16.34
C CYS A 24 19.57 -29.30 -17.02
N ALA A 25 19.96 -29.94 -18.13
CA ALA A 25 21.16 -29.59 -18.88
C ALA A 25 21.09 -28.16 -19.43
N TYR A 26 19.89 -27.75 -19.86
CA TYR A 26 19.64 -26.38 -20.29
C TYR A 26 19.82 -25.35 -19.15
N ALA A 27 19.25 -25.64 -17.98
CA ALA A 27 19.38 -24.78 -16.79
C ALA A 27 20.85 -24.68 -16.31
N GLU A 28 21.63 -25.76 -16.39
CA GLU A 28 23.05 -25.71 -16.03
C GLU A 28 23.88 -24.82 -16.97
N THR A 29 23.51 -24.80 -18.26
CA THR A 29 24.28 -24.10 -19.31
C THR A 29 23.93 -22.62 -19.41
N TYR A 30 22.65 -22.25 -19.22
CA TYR A 30 22.15 -20.90 -19.50
C TYR A 30 21.66 -20.13 -18.28
N CYS A 31 21.43 -20.79 -17.13
CA CYS A 31 21.01 -20.12 -15.91
C CYS A 31 22.18 -20.04 -14.91
N GLU A 32 22.95 -18.95 -14.98
CA GLU A 32 23.85 -18.56 -13.90
C GLU A 32 23.17 -17.49 -13.04
N THR A 33 23.07 -17.74 -11.74
CA THR A 33 22.52 -16.79 -10.78
C THR A 33 23.54 -16.50 -9.68
N ASP A 34 23.75 -15.22 -9.36
CA ASP A 34 24.57 -14.77 -8.21
C ASP A 34 23.86 -15.02 -6.85
N SER A 35 23.09 -16.10 -6.76
CA SER A 35 22.27 -16.44 -5.60
C SER A 35 23.04 -17.33 -4.64
N LEU A 36 22.86 -17.13 -3.33
CA LEU A 36 23.44 -18.02 -2.31
C LEU A 36 22.99 -19.49 -2.49
N PHE A 37 21.82 -19.70 -3.11
CA PHE A 37 21.30 -21.02 -3.50
C PHE A 37 20.71 -20.96 -4.91
N ASP A 38 21.26 -21.75 -5.83
CA ASP A 38 20.77 -21.90 -7.21
C ASP A 38 19.48 -22.75 -7.25
N TYR A 39 18.36 -22.13 -6.87
CA TYR A 39 17.06 -22.79 -6.82
C TYR A 39 16.59 -23.29 -8.19
N THR A 40 16.98 -22.61 -9.29
CA THR A 40 16.61 -22.98 -10.66
C THR A 40 17.20 -24.35 -11.04
N LYS A 41 18.51 -24.54 -10.82
CA LYS A 41 19.18 -25.82 -11.08
C LYS A 41 18.67 -26.91 -10.16
N ALA A 42 18.54 -26.62 -8.86
CA ALA A 42 18.03 -27.57 -7.89
C ALA A 42 16.60 -28.06 -8.23
N TYR A 43 15.73 -27.16 -8.70
CA TYR A 43 14.37 -27.50 -9.09
C TYR A 43 14.34 -28.40 -10.34
N TYR A 44 14.95 -27.97 -11.45
CA TYR A 44 14.87 -28.70 -12.72
C TYR A 44 15.64 -30.03 -12.70
N CYS A 45 16.73 -30.13 -11.94
CA CYS A 45 17.55 -31.34 -11.90
C CYS A 45 17.10 -32.35 -10.82
N HIS A 46 16.57 -31.91 -9.67
CA HIS A 46 16.26 -32.83 -8.57
C HIS A 46 14.78 -32.99 -8.26
N VAL A 47 13.95 -31.98 -8.55
CA VAL A 47 12.53 -31.95 -8.18
C VAL A 47 11.63 -32.24 -9.38
N TYR A 48 11.90 -31.61 -10.52
CA TYR A 48 11.10 -31.72 -11.74
C TYR A 48 10.94 -33.15 -12.28
N PRO A 49 11.96 -34.03 -12.30
CA PRO A 49 11.85 -35.37 -12.89
C PRO A 49 10.84 -36.29 -12.19
N THR A 50 10.46 -35.98 -10.95
CA THR A 50 9.62 -36.85 -10.11
C THR A 50 8.38 -36.12 -9.60
N PRO A 51 7.15 -36.55 -9.96
CA PRO A 51 5.93 -35.80 -9.65
C PRO A 51 5.65 -35.71 -8.14
N TRP A 52 6.01 -36.73 -7.36
CA TRP A 52 5.80 -36.71 -5.90
C TRP A 52 6.68 -35.65 -5.20
N LYS A 53 7.92 -35.42 -5.68
CA LYS A 53 8.79 -34.36 -5.14
C LYS A 53 8.27 -32.98 -5.49
N GLN A 54 7.67 -32.80 -6.67
CA GLN A 54 7.01 -31.54 -7.03
C GLN A 54 5.86 -31.23 -6.05
N GLY A 55 5.02 -32.22 -5.76
CA GLY A 55 3.94 -32.08 -4.77
C GLY A 55 4.47 -31.79 -3.36
N LEU A 56 5.54 -32.47 -2.94
CA LEU A 56 6.21 -32.21 -1.67
C LEU A 56 6.75 -30.79 -1.59
N MET A 57 7.42 -30.31 -2.65
CA MET A 57 7.98 -28.95 -2.70
C MET A 57 6.88 -27.89 -2.65
N ILE A 58 5.82 -28.03 -3.42
CA ILE A 58 4.69 -27.08 -3.39
C ILE A 58 4.07 -27.06 -1.99
N THR A 59 3.82 -28.23 -1.41
CA THR A 59 3.27 -28.34 -0.05
C THR A 59 4.20 -27.70 0.98
N ALA A 60 5.51 -27.95 0.89
CA ALA A 60 6.52 -27.35 1.75
C ALA A 60 6.57 -25.82 1.59
N CYS A 61 6.49 -25.29 0.36
CA CYS A 61 6.40 -23.86 0.11
C CYS A 61 5.14 -23.25 0.73
N VAL A 62 3.98 -23.90 0.59
CA VAL A 62 2.73 -23.41 1.21
C VAL A 62 2.85 -23.42 2.74
N LEU A 63 3.36 -24.49 3.34
CA LEU A 63 3.59 -24.56 4.78
C LEU A 63 4.59 -23.51 5.26
N LEU A 64 5.66 -23.27 4.50
CA LEU A 64 6.64 -22.22 4.77
C LEU A 64 5.98 -20.83 4.73
N LEU A 65 5.20 -20.52 3.69
CA LEU A 65 4.48 -19.26 3.58
C LEU A 65 3.51 -19.05 4.73
N LEU A 66 2.77 -20.08 5.13
CA LEU A 66 1.88 -20.04 6.29
C LEU A 66 2.66 -19.79 7.59
N THR A 67 3.81 -20.43 7.74
CA THR A 67 4.69 -20.27 8.91
C THR A 67 5.26 -18.87 8.97
N LEU A 68 5.78 -18.35 7.85
CA LEU A 68 6.29 -16.97 7.75
C LEU A 68 5.20 -15.96 8.06
N PHE A 69 3.99 -16.14 7.52
CA PHE A 69 2.87 -15.27 7.82
C PHE A 69 2.50 -15.30 9.32
N ARG A 70 2.51 -16.48 9.94
CA ARG A 70 2.26 -16.63 11.38
C ARG A 70 3.34 -15.95 12.23
N VAL A 71 4.61 -16.16 11.90
CA VAL A 71 5.75 -15.53 12.61
C VAL A 71 5.69 -14.02 12.48
N MET A 72 5.43 -13.49 11.28
CA MET A 72 5.27 -12.06 11.07
C MET A 72 4.09 -11.49 11.86
N ALA A 73 2.95 -12.20 11.91
CA ALA A 73 1.79 -11.77 12.68
C ALA A 73 2.08 -11.73 14.20
N LEU A 74 2.74 -12.77 14.74
CA LEU A 74 3.15 -12.80 16.15
C LEU A 74 4.18 -11.71 16.45
N ALA A 75 5.15 -11.51 15.56
CA ALA A 75 6.16 -10.49 15.74
C ALA A 75 5.56 -9.07 15.73
N ALA A 76 4.56 -8.84 14.87
CA ALA A 76 3.84 -7.58 14.83
C ALA A 76 3.04 -7.32 16.11
N ASP A 77 2.40 -8.35 16.67
CA ASP A 77 1.58 -8.20 17.87
C ASP A 77 2.44 -8.05 19.14
N GLU A 78 3.45 -8.90 19.34
CA GLU A 78 4.23 -8.94 20.58
C GLU A 78 5.38 -7.92 20.62
N PHE A 79 6.07 -7.67 19.51
CA PHE A 79 7.24 -6.78 19.50
C PHE A 79 6.91 -5.42 18.90
N PHE A 80 6.32 -5.39 17.71
CA PHE A 80 6.14 -4.14 16.97
C PHE A 80 5.17 -3.18 17.69
N SER A 81 4.04 -3.70 18.19
CA SER A 81 3.03 -2.89 18.89
C SER A 81 3.56 -2.26 20.19
N VAL A 82 4.35 -3.02 20.96
CA VAL A 82 4.94 -2.60 22.24
C VAL A 82 5.98 -1.52 22.00
N ILE A 83 6.88 -1.73 21.04
CA ILE A 83 7.91 -0.74 20.66
C ILE A 83 7.24 0.55 20.16
N LEU A 84 6.19 0.46 19.34
CA LEU A 84 5.44 1.63 18.89
C LEU A 84 4.85 2.42 20.06
N SER A 85 4.29 1.73 21.06
CA SER A 85 3.73 2.38 22.25
C SER A 85 4.80 3.10 23.07
N GLN A 86 5.98 2.49 23.25
CA GLN A 86 7.09 3.10 23.97
C GLN A 86 7.61 4.34 23.23
N ILE A 87 7.89 4.22 21.94
CA ILE A 87 8.32 5.34 21.08
C ILE A 87 7.27 6.46 21.08
N SER A 88 5.98 6.12 21.05
CA SER A 88 4.89 7.10 21.12
C SER A 88 4.91 7.87 22.44
N GLN A 89 5.23 7.23 23.57
CA GLN A 89 5.35 7.88 24.88
C GLN A 89 6.57 8.79 24.93
N ASP A 90 7.73 8.32 24.43
CA ASP A 90 8.98 9.07 24.45
C ASP A 90 8.92 10.33 23.55
N LEU A 91 8.26 10.23 22.39
CA LEU A 91 8.06 11.38 21.49
C LEU A 91 6.84 12.24 21.84
N GLY A 92 6.07 11.88 22.87
CA GLY A 92 4.82 12.58 23.23
C GLY A 92 3.75 12.55 22.12
N LEU A 93 3.83 11.58 21.20
CA LEU A 93 2.89 11.43 20.10
C LEU A 93 1.65 10.65 20.56
N PRO A 94 0.46 10.97 20.04
CA PRO A 94 -0.71 10.10 20.21
C PRO A 94 -0.48 8.74 19.53
N PRO A 95 -0.91 7.61 20.13
CA PRO A 95 -0.73 6.27 19.55
C PRO A 95 -1.26 6.12 18.11
N ARG A 96 -2.29 6.90 17.78
CA ARG A 96 -2.87 6.97 16.43
C ARG A 96 -1.90 7.54 15.40
N LEU A 97 -1.07 8.52 15.78
CA LEU A 97 -0.05 9.10 14.90
C LEU A 97 1.11 8.12 14.70
N ALA A 98 1.55 7.44 15.78
CA ALA A 98 2.59 6.40 15.69
C ALA A 98 2.19 5.27 14.72
N GLY A 99 0.93 4.82 14.78
CA GLY A 99 0.41 3.81 13.85
C GLY A 99 0.26 4.29 12.41
N VAL A 100 0.07 5.59 12.16
CA VAL A 100 -0.04 6.12 10.79
C VAL A 100 1.34 6.36 10.15
N THR A 101 2.37 6.59 10.95
CA THR A 101 3.73 6.90 10.45
C THR A 101 4.70 5.75 10.58
N LEU A 102 4.91 5.21 11.79
CA LEU A 102 5.94 4.19 12.04
C LEU A 102 5.57 2.83 11.48
N LEU A 103 4.29 2.43 11.58
CA LEU A 103 3.79 1.21 10.94
C LEU A 103 3.85 1.31 9.41
N ALA A 104 3.45 2.46 8.85
CA ALA A 104 3.50 2.69 7.41
C ALA A 104 4.94 2.65 6.89
N LEU A 105 5.89 3.26 7.61
CA LEU A 105 7.31 3.26 7.26
C LEU A 105 7.94 1.87 7.44
N GLY A 106 7.59 1.15 8.52
CA GLY A 106 8.09 -0.19 8.80
C GLY A 106 7.69 -1.21 7.72
N ASN A 107 6.47 -1.10 7.18
CA ASN A 107 6.03 -1.93 6.06
C ASN A 107 6.63 -1.46 4.72
N GLY A 108 6.61 -0.14 4.45
CA GLY A 108 6.99 0.41 3.15
C GLY A 108 8.49 0.37 2.84
N ALA A 109 9.37 0.43 3.84
CA ALA A 109 10.82 0.43 3.63
C ALA A 109 11.36 -0.87 2.98
N PRO A 110 11.06 -2.08 3.50
CA PRO A 110 11.47 -3.33 2.86
C PRO A 110 10.79 -3.56 1.51
N ASP A 111 9.51 -3.16 1.35
CA ASP A 111 8.82 -3.25 0.06
C ASP A 111 9.50 -2.38 -1.01
N LEU A 112 9.92 -1.17 -0.64
CA LEU A 112 10.66 -0.27 -1.53
C LEU A 112 12.04 -0.83 -1.87
N SER A 113 12.78 -1.37 -0.90
CA SER A 113 14.11 -1.92 -1.16
C SER A 113 14.05 -3.14 -2.08
N ALA A 114 13.07 -4.03 -1.88
CA ALA A 114 12.82 -5.18 -2.75
C ALA A 114 12.41 -4.74 -4.16
N SER A 115 11.55 -3.73 -4.27
CA SER A 115 11.10 -3.20 -5.57
C SER A 115 12.23 -2.53 -6.34
N VAL A 116 13.08 -1.75 -5.66
CA VAL A 116 14.27 -1.13 -6.27
C VAL A 116 15.26 -2.21 -6.73
N ALA A 117 15.45 -3.27 -5.95
CA ALA A 117 16.30 -4.39 -6.36
C ALA A 117 15.76 -5.07 -7.62
N ALA A 118 14.46 -5.38 -7.66
CA ALA A 118 13.81 -6.00 -8.83
C ALA A 118 13.89 -5.11 -10.09
N VAL A 119 13.66 -3.80 -9.95
CA VAL A 119 13.79 -2.84 -11.05
C VAL A 119 15.24 -2.75 -11.56
N LYS A 120 16.24 -2.76 -10.67
CA LYS A 120 17.66 -2.77 -11.05
C LYS A 120 18.03 -4.03 -11.83
N SER A 121 17.39 -5.15 -11.54
CA SER A 121 17.53 -6.41 -12.27
C SER A 121 16.68 -6.49 -13.54
N GLY A 122 16.12 -5.38 -14.04
CA GLY A 122 15.30 -5.35 -15.26
C GLY A 122 13.88 -5.91 -15.10
N ASN A 123 13.51 -6.39 -13.91
CA ASN A 123 12.25 -7.06 -13.62
C ASN A 123 11.18 -6.08 -13.09
N VAL A 124 10.89 -5.03 -13.87
CA VAL A 124 9.97 -3.95 -13.47
C VAL A 124 8.52 -4.45 -13.33
N GLU A 125 8.08 -5.33 -14.22
CA GLU A 125 6.72 -5.89 -14.18
C GLU A 125 6.49 -6.73 -12.93
N LEU A 126 7.50 -7.51 -12.51
CA LEU A 126 7.47 -8.28 -11.27
C LEU A 126 7.36 -7.36 -10.05
N ALA A 127 8.13 -6.27 -10.02
CA ALA A 127 8.08 -5.29 -8.94
C ALA A 127 6.70 -4.61 -8.84
N LEU A 128 6.14 -4.16 -9.96
CA LEU A 128 4.81 -3.55 -10.01
C LEU A 128 3.71 -4.53 -9.62
N GLY A 129 3.79 -5.79 -10.09
CA GLY A 129 2.85 -6.85 -9.74
C GLY A 129 2.88 -7.18 -8.25
N ALA A 130 4.06 -7.27 -7.64
CA ALA A 130 4.21 -7.52 -6.21
C ALA A 130 3.62 -6.37 -5.36
N LEU A 131 3.97 -5.12 -5.68
CA LEU A 131 3.48 -3.94 -4.96
C LEU A 131 1.95 -3.78 -5.05
N THR A 132 1.41 -3.91 -6.25
CA THR A 132 -0.04 -3.77 -6.47
C THR A 132 -0.81 -4.94 -5.87
N GLY A 133 -0.31 -6.17 -6.02
CA GLY A 133 -0.91 -7.36 -5.43
C GLY A 133 -0.98 -7.30 -3.90
N ALA A 134 0.12 -6.90 -3.25
CA ALA A 134 0.15 -6.71 -1.80
C ALA A 134 -0.86 -5.65 -1.34
N SER A 135 -0.91 -4.50 -2.04
CA SER A 135 -1.83 -3.41 -1.72
C SER A 135 -3.29 -3.81 -1.91
N MET A 136 -3.60 -4.58 -2.96
CA MET A 136 -4.95 -5.12 -3.18
C MET A 136 -5.33 -6.15 -2.11
N PHE A 137 -4.40 -7.03 -1.74
CA PHE A 137 -4.66 -8.04 -0.69
C PHE A 137 -5.01 -7.38 0.65
N VAL A 138 -4.21 -6.40 1.08
CA VAL A 138 -4.46 -5.67 2.33
C VAL A 138 -5.79 -4.91 2.25
N THR A 139 -6.07 -4.23 1.14
CA THR A 139 -7.30 -3.42 1.01
C THR A 139 -8.56 -4.27 0.88
N CYS A 140 -8.52 -5.36 0.12
CA CYS A 140 -9.70 -6.20 -0.12
C CYS A 140 -9.92 -7.23 1.00
N ILE A 141 -8.88 -8.00 1.35
CA ILE A 141 -9.00 -9.12 2.28
C ILE A 141 -8.86 -8.64 3.72
N VAL A 142 -7.77 -7.94 4.06
CA VAL A 142 -7.51 -7.56 5.45
C VAL A 142 -8.52 -6.52 5.92
N ALA A 143 -8.67 -5.41 5.21
CA ALA A 143 -9.65 -4.38 5.59
C ALA A 143 -11.09 -4.91 5.52
N GLY A 144 -11.44 -5.71 4.51
CA GLY A 144 -12.75 -6.37 4.42
C GLY A 144 -13.03 -7.29 5.61
N ARG A 145 -12.03 -8.05 6.06
CA ARG A 145 -12.16 -8.93 7.24
C ARG A 145 -12.32 -8.12 8.52
N VAL A 146 -11.56 -7.04 8.70
CA VAL A 146 -11.67 -6.14 9.86
C VAL A 146 -13.05 -5.51 9.93
N ILE A 147 -13.57 -4.97 8.80
CA ILE A 147 -14.91 -4.37 8.74
C ILE A 147 -15.98 -5.38 9.15
N ARG A 148 -15.86 -6.64 8.68
CA ARG A 148 -16.80 -7.71 9.04
C ARG A 148 -16.76 -8.04 10.54
N ILE A 149 -15.57 -8.13 11.13
CA ILE A 149 -15.39 -8.43 12.55
C ILE A 149 -15.92 -7.28 13.42
N CYS A 150 -15.71 -6.03 13.02
CA CYS A 150 -16.13 -4.84 13.77
C CYS A 150 -17.63 -4.49 13.62
N GLY A 151 -18.44 -5.34 12.98
CA GLY A 151 -19.88 -5.08 12.82
C GLY A 151 -20.23 -4.03 11.75
N GLY A 152 -19.32 -3.80 10.80
CA GLY A 152 -19.50 -2.86 9.70
C GLY A 152 -18.86 -1.49 9.95
N VAL A 153 -18.73 -0.72 8.87
CA VAL A 153 -18.23 0.66 8.90
C VAL A 153 -19.25 1.56 8.20
N SER A 154 -19.55 2.70 8.82
CA SER A 154 -20.33 3.75 8.15
C SER A 154 -19.50 4.35 7.03
N ALA A 155 -19.94 4.16 5.79
CA ALA A 155 -19.28 4.70 4.60
C ALA A 155 -19.27 6.23 4.65
N ARG A 156 -18.15 6.79 5.12
CA ARG A 156 -17.92 8.24 5.16
C ARG A 156 -17.38 8.70 3.80
N GLY A 157 -17.66 9.95 3.43
CA GLY A 157 -17.13 10.53 2.19
C GLY A 157 -15.60 10.45 2.06
N ALA A 158 -14.87 10.47 3.18
CA ALA A 158 -13.42 10.25 3.19
C ALA A 158 -13.04 8.84 2.70
N GLN A 159 -13.76 7.81 3.13
CA GLN A 159 -13.47 6.43 2.74
C GLN A 159 -13.80 6.17 1.26
N ILE A 160 -14.90 6.73 0.76
CA ILE A 160 -15.26 6.61 -0.67
C ILE A 160 -14.21 7.30 -1.53
N ARG A 161 -13.74 8.49 -1.13
CA ARG A 161 -12.64 9.20 -1.79
C ARG A 161 -11.39 8.33 -1.84
N ASP A 162 -10.95 7.80 -0.69
CA ASP A 162 -9.70 7.04 -0.61
C ASP A 162 -9.77 5.76 -1.47
N ILE A 163 -10.91 5.05 -1.46
CA ILE A 163 -11.16 3.88 -2.33
C ILE A 163 -11.18 4.28 -3.82
N ALA A 164 -11.79 5.40 -4.17
CA ALA A 164 -11.87 5.86 -5.57
C ALA A 164 -10.48 6.21 -6.13
N PHE A 165 -9.65 6.93 -5.37
CA PHE A 165 -8.27 7.22 -5.77
C PHE A 165 -7.42 5.95 -5.86
N PHE A 166 -7.60 5.01 -4.94
CA PHE A 166 -6.94 3.71 -5.00
C PHE A 166 -7.35 2.93 -6.27
N ALA A 167 -8.64 2.85 -6.57
CA ALA A 167 -9.14 2.21 -7.80
C ALA A 167 -8.60 2.89 -9.06
N ALA A 168 -8.55 4.22 -9.10
CA ALA A 168 -7.96 4.97 -10.21
C ALA A 168 -6.47 4.64 -10.40
N ALA A 169 -5.71 4.53 -9.31
CA ALA A 169 -4.31 4.12 -9.35
C ALA A 169 -4.15 2.70 -9.90
N LEU A 170 -4.99 1.76 -9.47
CA LEU A 170 -4.98 0.39 -9.97
C LEU A 170 -5.28 0.31 -11.48
N VAL A 171 -6.28 1.05 -11.94
CA VAL A 171 -6.62 1.13 -13.38
C VAL A 171 -5.44 1.70 -14.17
N LEU A 172 -4.83 2.78 -13.68
CA LEU A 172 -3.67 3.38 -14.34
C LEU A 172 -2.50 2.40 -14.42
N ILE A 173 -2.17 1.71 -13.32
CA ILE A 173 -1.10 0.70 -13.33
C ILE A 173 -1.45 -0.46 -14.28
N ALA A 174 -2.70 -0.92 -14.31
CA ALA A 174 -3.13 -1.95 -15.25
C ALA A 174 -2.94 -1.53 -16.72
N ILE A 175 -3.19 -0.25 -17.05
CA ILE A 175 -2.92 0.29 -18.39
C ILE A 175 -1.41 0.31 -18.69
N VAL A 176 -0.58 0.72 -17.72
CA VAL A 176 0.89 0.73 -17.88
C VAL A 176 1.42 -0.68 -18.15
N VAL A 177 1.00 -1.64 -17.33
CA VAL A 177 1.40 -3.05 -17.47
C VAL A 177 0.87 -3.63 -18.79
N GLY A 178 -0.39 -3.38 -19.13
CA GLY A 178 -0.98 -3.85 -20.39
C GLY A 178 -0.33 -3.25 -21.64
N SER A 179 0.32 -2.09 -21.52
CA SER A 179 1.09 -1.47 -22.61
C SER A 179 2.49 -2.05 -22.77
N GLY A 180 2.98 -2.86 -21.82
CA GLY A 180 4.31 -3.48 -21.83
C GLY A 180 5.49 -2.49 -21.82
N ARG A 181 5.22 -1.19 -21.61
CA ARG A 181 6.22 -0.12 -21.64
C ARG A 181 5.89 0.95 -20.62
N VAL A 182 6.86 1.25 -19.75
CA VAL A 182 6.77 2.35 -18.80
C VAL A 182 7.28 3.63 -19.47
N ASN A 183 6.35 4.45 -19.97
CA ASN A 183 6.68 5.74 -20.58
C ASN A 183 6.79 6.84 -19.53
N ALA A 184 7.56 7.90 -19.83
CA ALA A 184 7.64 9.09 -18.96
C ALA A 184 6.26 9.70 -18.65
N GLY A 185 5.33 9.66 -19.62
CA GLY A 185 3.95 10.09 -19.41
C GLY A 185 3.17 9.25 -18.40
N ALA A 186 3.42 7.93 -18.36
CA ALA A 186 2.79 7.04 -17.38
C ALA A 186 3.31 7.32 -15.96
N VAL A 187 4.62 7.55 -15.82
CA VAL A 187 5.23 7.95 -14.55
C VAL A 187 4.69 9.30 -14.08
N ALA A 188 4.61 10.29 -14.99
CA ALA A 188 4.05 11.59 -14.69
C ALA A 188 2.57 11.50 -14.27
N ALA A 189 1.77 10.65 -14.93
CA ALA A 189 0.36 10.43 -14.56
C ALA A 189 0.22 9.80 -13.17
N LEU A 190 1.04 8.81 -12.83
CA LEU A 190 1.05 8.17 -11.50
C LEU A 190 1.47 9.16 -10.40
N LEU A 191 2.50 9.96 -10.65
CA LEU A 191 2.94 11.00 -9.71
C LEU A 191 1.88 12.09 -9.55
N LEU A 192 1.29 12.56 -10.64
CA LEU A 192 0.22 13.55 -10.61
C LEU A 192 -0.98 13.04 -9.81
N LEU A 193 -1.39 11.79 -10.01
CA LEU A 193 -2.45 11.16 -9.24
C LEU A 193 -2.12 11.13 -7.75
N TYR A 194 -0.89 10.77 -7.38
CA TYR A 194 -0.43 10.77 -5.99
C TYR A 194 -0.47 12.18 -5.38
N PHE A 195 0.11 13.18 -6.03
CA PHE A 195 0.09 14.57 -5.53
C PHE A 195 -1.34 15.12 -5.45
N THR A 196 -2.20 14.79 -6.41
CA THR A 196 -3.62 15.18 -6.39
C THR A 196 -4.34 14.54 -5.20
N TYR A 197 -4.13 13.25 -4.95
CA TYR A 197 -4.68 12.56 -3.78
C TYR A 197 -4.22 13.23 -2.47
N VAL A 198 -2.92 13.45 -2.31
CA VAL A 198 -2.36 14.11 -1.11
C VAL A 198 -2.93 15.51 -0.93
N ALA A 199 -3.03 16.30 -2.00
CA ALA A 199 -3.61 17.65 -1.95
C ALA A 199 -5.08 17.62 -1.52
N VAL A 200 -5.90 16.72 -2.08
CA VAL A 200 -7.31 16.58 -1.70
C VAL A 200 -7.45 16.13 -0.25
N VAL A 201 -6.60 15.21 0.22
CA VAL A 201 -6.59 14.76 1.62
C VAL A 201 -6.19 15.90 2.55
N ALA A 202 -5.12 16.62 2.24
CA ALA A 202 -4.63 17.74 3.02
C ALA A 202 -5.66 18.87 3.10
N LEU A 203 -6.27 19.26 1.97
CA LEU A 203 -7.34 20.27 1.93
C LEU A 203 -8.56 19.83 2.76
N ALA A 204 -8.95 18.55 2.68
CA ALA A 204 -10.04 18.00 3.47
C ALA A 204 -9.73 17.96 4.98
N ASP A 205 -8.48 17.70 5.38
CA ASP A 205 -8.07 17.71 6.80
C ASP A 205 -7.98 19.14 7.33
N ILE A 206 -7.38 20.07 6.57
CA ILE A 206 -7.28 21.50 6.93
C ILE A 206 -8.67 22.12 7.06
N SER A 207 -9.58 21.87 6.12
CA SER A 207 -10.97 22.39 6.18
C SER A 207 -11.75 21.86 7.38
N LYS A 208 -11.52 20.60 7.79
CA LYS A 208 -12.07 20.04 9.04
C LYS A 208 -11.48 20.70 10.28
N ARG A 209 -10.16 20.89 10.35
CA ARG A 209 -9.47 21.54 11.48
C ARG A 209 -9.84 23.02 11.61
N ALA A 210 -10.09 23.70 10.49
CA ALA A 210 -10.55 25.08 10.45
C ALA A 210 -12.02 25.26 10.87
N GLY A 211 -12.75 24.18 11.21
CA GLY A 211 -14.12 24.27 11.72
C GLY A 211 -15.15 24.73 10.69
N VAL A 212 -14.85 24.62 9.39
CA VAL A 212 -15.76 25.01 8.30
C VAL A 212 -16.85 23.96 8.18
N ALA A 213 -17.88 24.11 9.01
CA ALA A 213 -19.13 23.36 8.89
C ALA A 213 -19.88 23.85 7.65
N TRP A 214 -19.66 23.21 6.50
CA TRP A 214 -20.44 23.45 5.27
C TRP A 214 -21.96 23.30 5.49
N THR A 215 -22.38 22.57 6.52
CA THR A 215 -23.78 22.43 6.95
C THR A 215 -24.37 23.67 7.63
N ARG A 216 -23.55 24.60 8.15
CA ARG A 216 -24.05 25.85 8.79
C ARG A 216 -24.27 27.00 7.81
N LEU A 217 -23.75 26.92 6.59
CA LEU A 217 -23.91 27.96 5.56
C LEU A 217 -25.21 27.82 4.75
N LEU A 218 -25.90 26.68 4.83
CA LEU A 218 -27.19 26.44 4.17
C LEU A 218 -28.36 26.30 5.16
N ASP A 219 -28.14 26.56 6.45
CA ASP A 219 -29.22 26.53 7.45
C ASP A 219 -29.85 27.93 7.62
N PRO A 220 -31.06 28.19 7.08
CA PRO A 220 -31.74 29.48 7.24
C PRO A 220 -32.04 29.84 8.71
N ARG A 221 -31.98 28.88 9.64
CA ARG A 221 -32.22 29.14 11.07
C ARG A 221 -31.05 29.83 11.78
N VAL A 222 -29.82 29.72 11.26
CA VAL A 222 -28.62 30.36 11.85
C VAL A 222 -28.54 31.84 11.47
N ILE A 223 -28.96 32.20 10.24
CA ILE A 223 -29.00 33.59 9.77
C ILE A 223 -29.95 34.45 10.62
N CYS A 224 -31.09 33.89 11.03
CA CYS A 224 -32.06 34.64 11.83
C CYS A 224 -31.58 34.86 13.29
N LYS A 225 -30.79 33.93 13.83
CA LYS A 225 -30.27 34.02 15.20
C LYS A 225 -29.14 35.05 15.34
N SER A 226 -28.32 35.24 14.30
CA SER A 226 -27.25 36.26 14.32
C SER A 226 -27.77 37.69 14.18
N VAL A 227 -28.87 37.91 13.45
CA VAL A 227 -29.49 39.24 13.30
C VAL A 227 -30.23 39.66 14.58
N HIS A 228 -30.90 38.74 15.29
CA HIS A 228 -31.59 39.09 16.53
C HIS A 228 -30.65 39.31 17.72
N ALA A 229 -29.52 38.60 17.80
CA ALA A 229 -28.56 38.76 18.90
C ALA A 229 -27.79 40.09 18.86
N GLN A 230 -27.52 40.64 17.67
CA GLN A 230 -26.89 41.96 17.54
C GLN A 230 -27.82 43.14 17.88
N ARG A 231 -29.15 42.93 17.82
CA ARG A 231 -30.13 43.99 18.12
C ARG A 231 -30.35 44.21 19.62
N ILE A 232 -29.98 43.26 20.47
CA ILE A 232 -30.14 43.37 21.94
C ILE A 232 -28.85 43.91 22.60
N GLY A 233 -27.66 43.65 22.04
CA GLY A 233 -26.38 44.09 22.61
C GLY A 233 -26.00 45.56 22.37
N ALA A 234 -26.71 46.29 21.50
CA ALA A 234 -26.42 47.69 21.18
C ALA A 234 -27.30 48.71 21.93
N GLY A 235 -28.29 48.26 22.71
CA GLY A 235 -29.21 49.13 23.45
C GLY A 235 -28.74 49.55 24.85
N ASP A 236 -27.80 48.81 25.47
CA ASP A 236 -27.51 48.95 26.91
C ASP A 236 -26.22 49.70 27.25
N ARG A 237 -25.58 50.36 26.27
CA ARG A 237 -24.34 51.11 26.50
C ARG A 237 -24.47 52.62 26.30
N ALA A 238 -25.70 53.13 26.26
CA ALA A 238 -26.00 54.54 25.98
C ALA A 238 -26.87 55.22 27.06
N THR A 239 -26.66 54.94 28.34
CA THR A 239 -27.12 55.83 29.43
C THR A 239 -26.16 55.77 30.63
N GLY A 240 -25.10 56.57 30.60
CA GLY A 240 -24.47 57.03 31.83
C GLY A 240 -25.22 58.26 32.36
N LYS A 241 -25.55 58.29 33.65
CA LYS A 241 -25.42 59.46 34.55
C LYS A 241 -26.10 59.25 35.91
N ASP A 242 -25.33 59.56 36.95
CA ASP A 242 -25.71 60.45 38.06
C ASP A 242 -26.73 59.94 39.10
N LYS A 243 -26.24 59.61 40.31
CA LYS A 243 -26.55 60.33 41.57
C LYS A 243 -26.14 59.57 42.83
N ARG A 244 -25.49 60.33 43.72
CA ARG A 244 -25.20 60.16 45.16
C ARG A 244 -24.09 59.21 45.58
#